data_AF-A0A3M1GB44-F1
#
_entry.id   AF-A0A3M1GB44-F1
#
_cell.length_a   1.000
_cell.length_b   1.000
_cell.length_c   1.000
_cell.angle_alpha   90.00
_cell.angle_beta   90.00
_cell.angle_gamma   90.00
#
_symmetry.space_group_name_H-M   'P 1'
#
loop_
_entity.id
_entity.type
_entity.pdbx_description
1 polymer ?
#
loop_
_entity_poly.entity_id
_entity_poly.type
_entity_poly.pdbx_seq_one_letter_code
_entity_poly.pdbx_strand_id
1 'polypeptide(L)' 'MKRRALLVLSIFFLLLVACSGGLPPEFPAPDFKLLSLPSKKKVTLAEFKGRPILIYWFTSW' A
#
# COMPACT_ATOMS: atom_id res chain seq x y z
N MET A 1 -19.22 35.94 -13.80
CA MET A 1 -18.97 35.29 -12.49
C MET A 1 -19.51 33.86 -12.41
N LYS A 2 -20.73 33.55 -12.90
CA LYS A 2 -21.34 32.21 -12.80
C LYS A 2 -20.53 31.04 -13.40
N ARG A 3 -19.84 31.21 -14.54
CA ARG A 3 -19.03 30.15 -15.17
C ARG A 3 -17.78 29.75 -14.37
N ARG A 4 -17.13 30.70 -13.70
CA ARG A 4 -15.93 30.42 -12.88
C ARG A 4 -16.31 29.66 -11.61
N ALA A 5 -17.44 30.01 -10.99
CA ALA A 5 -17.98 29.29 -9.85
C ALA A 5 -18.34 27.83 -10.19
N LEU A 6 -18.93 27.59 -11.37
CA LEU A 6 -19.28 26.25 -11.83
C LEU A 6 -18.04 25.35 -12.05
N LEU A 7 -16.96 25.93 -12.58
CA LEU A 7 -15.68 25.24 -12.78
C LEU A 7 -15.03 24.83 -11.45
N VAL A 8 -15.00 25.75 -10.48
CA VAL A 8 -14.46 25.47 -9.14
C VAL A 8 -15.26 24.38 -8.44
N LEU A 9 -16.59 24.42 -8.54
CA LEU A 9 -17.46 23.41 -7.94
C LEU A 9 -17.23 22.02 -8.54
N SER A 10 -17.04 21.94 -9.86
CA SER A 10 -16.75 20.70 -10.58
C SER A 10 -15.40 20.10 -10.17
N ILE A 11 -14.35 20.93 -10.08
CA ILE A 11 -13.02 20.49 -9.63
C ILE A 11 -13.07 20.01 -8.18
N PHE A 12 -13.78 20.73 -7.31
CA PHE A 12 -13.94 20.35 -5.91
C PHE A 12 -14.67 19.00 -5.77
N PHE A 13 -15.71 18.77 -6.58
CA PHE A 13 -16.42 17.51 -6.60
C PHE A 13 -15.55 16.34 -7.09
N LEU A 14 -14.73 16.55 -8.11
CA LEU A 14 -13.79 15.55 -8.62
C LEU A 14 -12.73 15.14 -7.57
N LEU A 15 -12.23 16.10 -6.79
CA LEU A 15 -11.26 15.85 -5.72
C LEU A 15 -11.88 15.02 -4.57
N LEU A 16 -13.15 15.27 -4.23
CA LEU A 16 -13.86 14.51 -3.21
C LEU A 16 -14.07 13.04 -3.62
N VAL A 17 -14.43 12.80 -4.89
CA VAL A 17 -14.62 11.43 -5.41
C VAL A 17 -13.29 10.69 -5.51
N ALA A 18 -12.21 11.37 -5.94
CA ALA A 18 -10.88 10.77 -6.06
C ALA A 18 -10.30 10.30 -4.71
N CYS A 19 -10.69 10.94 -3.59
CA CYS A 19 -10.24 10.57 -2.25
C CYS A 19 -11.10 9.48 -1.58
N SER A 20 -12.17 8.99 -2.23
CA SER A 20 -13.10 8.02 -1.63
C SER A 20 -12.67 6.54 -1.77
N GLY A 21 -11.64 6.27 -2.57
CA GLY A 21 -11.05 4.94 -2.74
C GLY A 21 -10.04 4.62 -1.63
N GLY A 22 -10.52 4.41 -0.41
CA GLY A 22 -9.68 3.90 0.67
C GLY A 22 -9.22 2.48 0.37
N LEU A 23 -7.93 2.18 0.60
CA LEU A 23 -7.52 0.78 0.73
C LEU A 23 -8.38 0.14 1.83
N PRO A 24 -8.87 -1.08 1.62
CA PRO A 24 -9.66 -1.76 2.63
C PRO A 24 -8.92 -1.80 3.97
N PRO A 25 -9.67 -1.73 5.08
CA PRO A 25 -9.14 -1.33 6.39
C PRO A 25 -7.97 -2.20 6.85
N GLU A 26 -8.02 -3.51 6.58
CA GLU A 26 -6.98 -4.44 6.97
C GLU A 26 -6.86 -5.59 5.97
N PHE A 27 -5.66 -5.78 5.44
CA PHE A 27 -5.24 -6.99 4.74
C PHE A 27 -3.97 -7.49 5.42
N PRO A 28 -4.09 -8.23 6.55
CA PRO A 28 -2.91 -8.74 7.24
C PRO A 28 -2.15 -9.66 6.29
N ALA A 29 -0.89 -9.32 6.02
CA ALA A 29 -0.02 -10.20 5.24
C ALA A 29 0.12 -11.55 5.96
N PRO A 30 0.10 -12.68 5.23
CA PRO A 30 0.38 -13.99 5.81
C PRO A 30 1.74 -14.00 6.52
N ASP A 31 1.79 -14.61 7.70
CA ASP A 31 3.07 -14.77 8.40
C ASP A 31 4.01 -15.69 7.60
N PHE A 32 5.31 -15.43 7.70
CA PHE A 32 6.34 -16.22 7.05
C PHE A 32 7.51 -16.47 7.99
N LYS A 33 8.19 -17.59 7.77
CA LYS A 33 9.47 -17.93 8.41
C LYS A 33 10.42 -18.34 7.32
N LEU A 34 11.35 -17.46 6.97
CA LEU A 34 12.28 -17.65 5.86
C LEU A 34 13.71 -17.69 6.37
N LEU A 35 14.58 -18.40 5.65
CA LEU A 35 16.02 -18.32 5.86
C LEU A 35 16.56 -17.18 4.99
N SER A 36 17.12 -16.15 5.61
CA SER A 36 17.82 -15.08 4.89
C SER A 36 19.11 -15.64 4.30
N LEU A 37 19.23 -15.63 2.96
CA LEU A 37 20.43 -16.11 2.29
C LEU A 37 21.70 -15.34 2.67
N PRO A 38 21.70 -13.99 2.74
CA PRO A 38 22.91 -13.24 3.11
C PRO A 38 23.36 -13.49 4.55
N SER A 39 22.42 -13.57 5.50
CA SER A 39 22.74 -13.63 6.94
C SER A 39 22.70 -15.04 7.53
N LYS A 40 22.15 -16.02 6.80
CA LYS A 40 21.82 -17.38 7.28
C LYS A 40 20.95 -17.41 8.54
N LYS A 41 20.27 -16.31 8.86
CA LYS A 41 19.35 -16.22 10.00
C LYS A 41 17.93 -16.49 9.56
N LYS A 42 17.13 -17.02 10.49
CA LYS A 42 15.68 -17.07 10.33
C LYS A 42 15.13 -15.64 10.44
N VAL A 43 14.23 -15.30 9.54
CA VAL A 43 13.55 -14.01 9.48
C VAL A 43 12.04 -14.25 9.44
N THR A 44 11.31 -13.45 10.19
CA THR A 44 9.85 -13.50 10.33
C THR A 44 9.19 -12.21 9.88
N LEU A 45 7.89 -12.25 9.55
CA LEU A 45 7.13 -11.03 9.21
C LEU A 45 7.12 -10.03 10.37
N ALA A 46 7.11 -10.51 11.61
CA ALA A 46 7.05 -9.69 12.82
C ALA A 46 8.24 -8.72 12.96
N GLU A 47 9.42 -9.10 12.46
CA GLU A 47 10.62 -8.26 12.47
C GLU A 47 10.47 -6.99 11.61
N PHE A 48 9.52 -6.97 10.67
CA PHE A 48 9.31 -5.85 9.75
C PHE A 48 8.13 -4.95 10.13
N LYS A 49 7.48 -5.17 11.28
CA LYS A 49 6.39 -4.31 11.75
C LYS A 49 6.78 -2.83 11.75
N GLY A 50 5.85 -1.99 11.28
CA GLY A 50 6.06 -0.54 11.19
C GLY A 50 6.85 -0.06 9.96
N ARG A 51 7.22 -0.96 9.04
CA ARG A 51 7.96 -0.62 7.82
C ARG A 51 7.22 -1.13 6.58
N PRO A 52 7.15 -0.35 5.49
CA PRO A 52 6.70 -0.89 4.21
C PRO A 52 7.73 -1.91 3.71
N ILE A 53 7.24 -3.06 3.24
CA ILE A 53 8.08 -4.14 2.73
C ILE A 53 7.51 -4.68 1.41
N LEU A 54 8.40 -5.14 0.53
CA LEU A 54 8.05 -5.85 -0.70
C LEU A 54 8.46 -7.32 -0.54
N ILE A 55 7.50 -8.24 -0.69
CA ILE A 55 7.78 -9.67 -0.75
C ILE A 55 7.93 -10.05 -2.23
N TYR A 56 9.13 -10.47 -2.62
CA TYR A 56 9.45 -10.89 -3.98
C TYR A 56 9.67 -12.40 -4.02
N TRP A 57 8.78 -13.11 -4.69
CA TRP A 57 8.91 -14.55 -4.93
C TRP A 57 9.66 -14.76 -6.24
N PHE A 58 10.69 -15.60 -6.22
CA PHE A 58 11.41 -15.99 -7.43
C PHE A 58 11.79 -17.46 -7.36
N THR A 59 12.06 -18.01 -8.54
CA THR A 59 12.69 -19.31 -8.69
C THR A 59 13.82 -19.21 -9.71
N SER A 60 14.86 -20.01 -9.55
CA SER A 60 16.06 -19.98 -10.41
C SER A 60 16.06 -21.04 -11.52
N TRP A 61 15.02 -21.88 -11.58
CA TRP A 61 14.90 -22.99 -12.51
C TRP A 61 13.83 -22.74 -13.57
#